data_AF-A0A9P7JHN1-F1
#
_entry.id   AF-A0A9P7JHN1-F1
#
_cell.length_a   1.000
_cell.length_b   1.000
_cell.length_c   1.000
_cell.angle_alpha   90.00
_cell.angle_beta   90.00
_cell.angle_gamma   90.00
#
_symmetry.space_group_name_H-M   'P 1'
#
loop_
_entity.id
_entity.type
_entity.pdbx_description
1 polymer ?
#
loop_
_entity_poly.entity_id
_entity_poly.type
_entity_poly.pdbx_seq_one_letter_code
_entity_poly.pdbx_strand_id
1 'polypeptide(L)'
;MAAADDGPSGSDKGQIYSVITKLIFTDHIKYGPAYLVNPKKFCNAVCNHIGTLRGKYKKIKATFSSTGAGVMPAEGTPAKNLLDAALQELPWYTELDAIWHSNLSMATKVHSSRPGTDHAGAFYSLIQPHGGAGPSMYYGPSQHSSHTPDILDSPSAYQHGPYLPQNENVFASNNNDNIANHYSPLHSPLGDALDHIDDNNNMMLGSPSPVMGKKCQLPSSPSPPSSPPKPFIMPSRTPASTYNNHLTSLPNSAGSSNKKKAKSDMSQQVEQVRDEIKSLHSSVMSHHKGRHQCYITKLKAKSEHNRDVKKYNWLCTTWEHKVSQATVSHQCLQEAKDAKIQLYETDIQVHQAHSLVLNKEAETLHLKIQFHQMMQASKAASDGGTG
;
A
#
# COMPACT_ATOMS: atom_id res chain seq x y z
N MET A 1 3.93 30.60 -33.75
CA MET A 1 4.96 30.58 -32.69
C MET A 1 4.36 29.84 -31.51
N ALA A 2 4.69 28.55 -31.36
CA ALA A 2 4.27 27.75 -30.20
C ALA A 2 5.19 28.11 -29.03
N ALA A 3 4.61 28.52 -27.90
CA ALA A 3 5.36 28.72 -26.67
C ALA A 3 5.96 27.38 -26.25
N ALA A 4 7.28 27.34 -26.03
CA ALA A 4 7.93 26.20 -25.45
C ALA A 4 7.28 25.93 -24.08
N ASP A 5 6.61 24.79 -23.96
CA ASP A 5 5.99 24.33 -22.73
C ASP A 5 7.12 23.88 -21.81
N ASP A 6 7.64 24.84 -21.03
CA ASP A 6 8.59 24.59 -19.95
C ASP A 6 7.90 23.70 -18.93
N GLY A 7 8.14 22.39 -19.08
CA GLY A 7 7.62 21.39 -18.16
C GLY A 7 8.03 21.74 -16.72
N PRO A 8 7.16 21.48 -15.73
CA PRO A 8 7.48 21.78 -14.34
C PRO A 8 8.77 21.06 -13.93
N SER A 9 9.82 21.83 -13.66
CA SER A 9 11.19 21.37 -13.36
C SER A 9 11.27 20.45 -12.13
N GLY A 10 10.16 20.28 -11.38
CA GLY A 10 10.07 19.38 -10.23
C GLY A 10 10.91 19.82 -9.03
N SER A 11 11.73 20.86 -9.18
CA SER A 11 12.60 21.41 -8.14
C SER A 11 11.84 22.25 -7.12
N ASP A 12 10.76 22.90 -7.53
CA ASP A 12 9.95 23.71 -6.63
C ASP A 12 8.76 22.92 -6.05
N LYS A 13 8.74 22.82 -4.71
CA LYS A 13 7.61 22.22 -3.96
C LYS A 13 6.30 22.90 -4.32
N GLY A 14 6.31 24.21 -4.58
CA GLY A 14 5.13 24.97 -4.99
C GLY A 14 4.54 24.47 -6.30
N GLN A 15 5.39 24.15 -7.29
CA GLN A 15 4.95 23.60 -8.58
C GLN A 15 4.31 22.22 -8.41
N ILE A 16 4.88 21.35 -7.58
CA ILE A 16 4.32 20.02 -7.31
C ILE A 16 2.90 20.14 -6.73
N TYR A 17 2.71 21.01 -5.73
CA TYR A 17 1.38 21.22 -5.15
C TYR A 17 0.40 21.84 -6.16
N SER A 18 0.88 22.74 -7.03
CA SER A 18 0.07 23.31 -8.11
C SER A 18 -0.42 22.23 -9.07
N VAL A 19 0.45 21.31 -9.49
CA VAL A 19 0.10 20.18 -10.37
C VAL A 19 -0.92 19.26 -9.71
N ILE A 20 -0.70 18.88 -8.45
CA ILE A 20 -1.64 18.04 -7.69
C ILE A 20 -3.00 18.73 -7.58
N THR A 21 -3.00 20.03 -7.27
CA THR A 21 -4.24 20.82 -7.13
C THR A 21 -5.00 20.88 -8.44
N LYS A 22 -4.31 21.15 -9.55
CA LYS A 22 -4.89 21.14 -10.88
C LYS A 22 -5.51 19.77 -11.20
N LEU A 23 -4.78 18.68 -10.96
CA LEU A 23 -5.27 17.32 -11.21
C LEU A 23 -6.54 16.99 -10.40
N ILE A 24 -6.62 17.42 -9.13
CA ILE A 24 -7.76 17.12 -8.25
C ILE A 24 -8.98 17.99 -8.59
N PHE A 25 -8.76 19.28 -8.84
CA PHE A 25 -9.84 20.26 -8.86
C PHE A 25 -10.30 20.70 -10.25
N THR A 26 -9.49 20.52 -11.31
CA THR A 26 -9.88 20.95 -12.67
C THR A 26 -11.21 20.33 -13.12
N ASP A 27 -11.39 19.02 -12.91
CA ASP A 27 -12.61 18.30 -13.33
C ASP A 27 -13.59 18.03 -12.18
N HIS A 28 -13.36 18.66 -11.01
CA HIS A 28 -14.17 18.38 -9.83
C HIS A 28 -15.54 19.09 -9.92
N ILE A 29 -16.63 18.32 -9.98
CA ILE A 29 -18.01 18.82 -10.16
C ILE A 29 -18.36 19.97 -9.20
N LYS A 30 -18.10 19.78 -7.89
CA LYS A 30 -18.46 20.78 -6.86
C LYS A 30 -17.48 21.97 -6.74
N TYR A 31 -16.18 21.73 -6.91
CA TYR A 31 -15.14 22.70 -6.55
C TYR A 31 -14.40 23.29 -7.76
N GLY A 32 -14.58 22.73 -8.95
CA GLY A 32 -13.94 23.18 -10.19
C GLY A 32 -14.20 24.66 -10.50
N PRO A 33 -15.46 25.15 -10.48
CA PRO A 33 -15.73 26.56 -10.69
C PRO A 33 -15.02 27.47 -9.67
N ALA A 34 -15.01 27.11 -8.39
CA ALA A 34 -14.32 27.88 -7.34
C ALA A 34 -12.79 27.82 -7.47
N TYR A 35 -12.26 26.68 -7.92
CA TYR A 35 -10.84 26.51 -8.21
C TYR A 35 -10.38 27.42 -9.36
N LEU A 36 -11.15 27.51 -10.44
CA LEU A 36 -10.83 28.41 -11.56
C LEU A 36 -10.79 29.88 -11.14
N VAL A 37 -11.61 30.28 -10.15
CA VAL A 37 -11.61 31.63 -9.60
C VAL A 37 -10.38 31.90 -8.74
N ASN A 38 -9.93 30.93 -7.93
CA ASN A 38 -8.78 31.12 -7.02
C ASN A 38 -7.92 29.88 -6.84
N PRO A 39 -7.08 29.52 -7.84
CA PRO A 39 -6.30 28.29 -7.80
C PRO A 39 -5.25 28.29 -6.68
N LYS A 40 -4.73 29.46 -6.30
CA LYS A 40 -3.73 29.62 -5.24
C LYS A 40 -4.26 29.22 -3.86
N LYS A 41 -5.52 29.55 -3.56
CA LYS A 41 -6.16 29.15 -2.28
C LYS A 41 -6.26 27.64 -2.14
N PHE A 42 -6.64 26.95 -3.23
CA PHE A 42 -6.70 25.49 -3.25
C PHE A 42 -5.30 24.86 -3.18
N CYS A 43 -4.31 25.45 -3.86
CA CYS A 43 -2.92 25.01 -3.76
C CYS A 43 -2.39 25.08 -2.32
N ASN A 44 -2.66 26.18 -1.62
CA ASN A 44 -2.32 26.32 -0.20
C ASN A 44 -3.07 25.30 0.68
N ALA A 45 -4.35 25.05 0.40
CA ALA A 45 -5.14 24.05 1.13
C ALA A 45 -4.57 22.63 0.95
N VAL A 46 -4.20 22.26 -0.28
CA VAL A 46 -3.54 20.98 -0.60
C VAL A 46 -2.19 20.87 0.11
N CYS A 47 -1.36 21.91 0.04
CA CYS A 47 -0.07 21.97 0.73
C CYS A 47 -0.23 21.73 2.24
N ASN A 48 -1.14 22.45 2.89
CA ASN A 48 -1.42 22.33 4.33
C ASN A 48 -1.94 20.92 4.69
N HIS A 49 -2.81 20.37 3.84
CA HIS A 49 -3.36 19.04 4.06
C HIS A 49 -2.28 17.95 3.96
N ILE A 50 -1.44 17.98 2.91
CA ILE A 50 -0.31 17.07 2.73
C ILE A 50 0.68 17.19 3.90
N GLY A 51 0.98 18.42 4.35
CA GLY A 51 1.80 18.65 5.54
C GLY A 51 1.24 17.98 6.78
N THR A 52 -0.06 18.12 7.02
CA THR A 52 -0.76 17.47 8.14
C THR A 52 -0.72 15.95 8.05
N LEU A 53 -0.99 15.38 6.87
CA LEU A 53 -0.92 13.94 6.62
C LEU A 53 0.49 13.40 6.88
N ARG A 54 1.52 14.11 6.40
CA ARG A 54 2.93 13.74 6.63
C ARG A 54 3.28 13.75 8.12
N GLY A 55 2.78 14.74 8.86
CA GLY A 55 2.95 14.83 10.31
C GLY A 55 2.34 13.63 11.04
N LYS A 56 1.09 13.28 10.72
CA LYS A 56 0.40 12.10 11.28
C LYS A 56 1.13 10.80 10.95
N TYR A 57 1.50 10.60 9.68
CA TYR A 57 2.27 9.43 9.25
C TYR A 57 3.58 9.28 10.03
N LYS A 58 4.37 10.37 10.14
CA LYS A 58 5.62 10.37 10.91
C LYS A 58 5.39 9.98 12.37
N LYS A 59 4.32 10.49 13.00
CA LYS A 59 3.97 10.17 14.39
C LYS A 59 3.69 8.67 14.54
N ILE A 60 2.84 8.10 13.68
CA ILE A 60 2.52 6.67 13.68
C ILE A 60 3.79 5.84 13.46
N LYS A 61 4.61 6.20 12.46
CA LYS A 61 5.87 5.50 12.16
C LYS A 61 6.84 5.54 13.33
N ALA A 62 6.95 6.68 14.02
CA ALA A 62 7.78 6.80 15.22
C ALA A 62 7.30 5.85 16.34
N THR A 63 5.99 5.73 16.55
CA THR A 63 5.41 4.78 17.51
C THR A 63 5.73 3.32 17.14
N PHE A 64 5.67 2.97 15.85
CA PHE A 64 6.09 1.64 15.39
C PHE A 64 7.57 1.37 15.67
N SER A 65 8.44 2.34 15.37
CA SER A 65 9.89 2.21 15.60
C SER A 65 10.23 2.12 17.09
N SER A 66 9.58 2.92 17.96
CA SER A 66 9.85 2.89 19.41
C SER A 66 9.40 1.60 20.08
N THR A 67 8.43 0.90 19.48
CA THR A 67 7.86 -0.34 20.03
C THR A 67 8.56 -1.59 19.49
N GLY A 68 9.60 -1.46 18.66
CA GLY A 68 10.43 -2.59 18.25
C GLY A 68 9.67 -3.71 17.53
N ALA A 69 8.89 -3.37 16.50
CA ALA A 69 7.99 -4.21 15.68
C ALA A 69 6.49 -4.08 15.97
N GLY A 70 6.07 -3.06 16.73
CA GLY A 70 4.64 -2.76 16.94
C GLY A 70 3.91 -3.76 17.84
N VAL A 71 4.65 -4.60 18.57
CA VAL A 71 4.11 -5.49 19.59
C VAL A 71 4.43 -4.88 20.95
N MET A 72 3.45 -4.21 21.55
CA MET A 72 3.59 -3.77 22.93
C MET A 72 3.72 -5.03 23.82
N PRO A 73 4.74 -5.14 24.68
CA PRO A 73 4.81 -6.23 25.66
C PRO A 73 3.56 -6.14 26.54
N ALA A 74 2.71 -7.16 26.41
CA ALA A 74 1.38 -7.16 27.01
C ALA A 74 1.49 -7.38 28.52
N GLU A 75 1.45 -6.30 29.31
CA GLU A 75 1.04 -6.38 30.71
C GLU A 75 -0.49 -6.54 30.76
N GLY A 76 -0.94 -7.79 30.75
CA GLY A 76 -2.27 -8.21 31.21
C GLY A 76 -3.51 -7.77 30.41
N THR A 77 -3.36 -6.95 29.37
CA THR A 77 -4.45 -6.58 28.45
C THR A 77 -4.21 -7.18 27.06
N PRO A 78 -5.26 -7.62 26.33
CA PRO A 78 -5.10 -8.14 24.98
C PRO A 78 -4.40 -7.07 24.15
N ALA A 79 -3.20 -7.41 23.65
CA ALA A 79 -2.33 -6.46 22.96
C ALA A 79 -3.13 -5.77 21.85
N LYS A 80 -3.37 -4.46 22.00
CA LYS A 80 -3.98 -3.67 20.93
C LYS A 80 -2.99 -3.65 19.78
N ASN A 81 -3.40 -4.21 18.64
CA ASN A 81 -2.62 -4.16 17.42
C ASN A 81 -2.42 -2.69 17.02
N LEU A 82 -1.17 -2.23 17.08
CA LEU A 82 -0.80 -0.85 16.71
C LEU A 82 -1.17 -0.53 15.26
N LEU A 83 -1.21 -1.54 14.38
CA LEU A 83 -1.69 -1.38 13.00
C LEU A 83 -3.18 -1.12 12.94
N ASP A 84 -3.99 -1.79 13.74
CA ASP A 84 -5.44 -1.54 13.77
C ASP A 84 -5.73 -0.14 14.31
N ALA A 85 -4.98 0.32 15.31
CA ALA A 85 -5.06 1.70 15.79
C ALA A 85 -4.62 2.72 14.71
N ALA A 86 -3.55 2.43 13.99
CA ALA A 86 -3.10 3.27 12.87
C ALA A 86 -4.12 3.34 11.73
N LEU A 87 -4.76 2.21 11.40
CA LEU A 87 -5.82 2.14 10.37
C LEU A 87 -7.11 2.84 10.81
N GLN A 88 -7.39 2.90 12.12
CA GLN A 88 -8.49 3.73 12.63
C GLN A 88 -8.20 5.23 12.50
N GLU A 89 -6.97 5.67 12.75
CA GLU A 89 -6.59 7.10 12.64
C GLU A 89 -6.37 7.54 11.18
N LEU A 90 -5.80 6.66 10.36
CA LEU A 90 -5.48 6.87 8.95
C LEU A 90 -5.90 5.63 8.14
N PRO A 91 -7.14 5.58 7.64
CA PRO A 91 -7.65 4.42 6.89
C PRO A 91 -6.83 4.04 5.66
N TRP A 92 -6.09 5.00 5.09
CA TRP A 92 -5.20 4.86 3.94
C TRP A 92 -3.72 4.72 4.34
N TYR A 93 -3.44 4.34 5.61
CA TYR A 93 -2.07 4.22 6.11
C TYR A 93 -1.24 3.23 5.27
N THR A 94 -1.82 2.10 4.87
CA THR A 94 -1.15 1.07 4.06
C THR A 94 -0.67 1.59 2.71
N GLU A 95 -1.51 2.34 2.02
CA GLU A 95 -1.20 2.94 0.73
C GLU A 95 -0.17 4.07 0.87
N LEU A 96 -0.32 4.92 1.90
CA LEU A 96 0.67 5.94 2.21
C LEU A 96 2.02 5.30 2.54
N ASP A 97 2.04 4.26 3.36
CA ASP A 97 3.29 3.59 3.73
C ASP A 97 3.97 2.96 2.51
N ALA A 98 3.20 2.32 1.62
CA ALA A 98 3.72 1.78 0.35
C ALA A 98 4.31 2.87 -0.55
N ILE A 99 3.61 4.00 -0.73
CA ILE A 99 4.10 5.13 -1.53
C ILE A 99 5.39 5.71 -0.92
N TRP A 100 5.42 5.88 0.41
CA TRP A 100 6.59 6.47 1.09
C TRP A 100 7.81 5.53 1.06
N HIS A 101 7.61 4.21 1.11
CA HIS A 101 8.70 3.24 0.97
C HIS A 101 9.14 3.04 -0.48
N SER A 102 8.25 3.23 -1.46
CA SER A 102 8.63 3.16 -2.89
C SER A 102 9.60 4.28 -3.30
N ASN A 103 9.64 5.37 -2.54
CA ASN A 103 10.57 6.46 -2.76
C ASN A 103 11.90 6.19 -2.04
N LEU A 104 12.87 5.65 -2.77
CA LEU A 104 14.23 5.37 -2.29
C LEU A 104 14.91 6.59 -1.63
N SER A 105 14.54 7.83 -1.99
CA SER A 105 15.07 9.03 -1.33
C SER A 105 14.62 9.19 0.13
N MET A 106 13.52 8.52 0.52
CA MET A 106 12.97 8.52 1.86
C MET A 106 13.07 7.17 2.56
N ALA A 107 13.53 6.11 1.88
CA ALA A 107 14.01 4.93 2.55
C ALA A 107 15.06 5.40 3.54
N THR A 108 14.79 5.21 4.84
CA THR A 108 15.72 5.52 5.93
C THR A 108 17.06 5.00 5.44
N LYS A 109 18.04 5.89 5.20
CA LYS A 109 19.39 5.46 4.81
C LYS A 109 19.69 4.36 5.77
N VAL A 110 19.73 3.12 5.27
CA VAL A 110 20.02 1.98 6.11
C VAL A 110 21.27 2.43 6.79
N HIS A 111 21.24 2.54 8.12
CA HIS A 111 22.44 2.70 8.89
C HIS A 111 23.18 1.38 8.67
N SER A 112 23.74 1.23 7.46
CA SER A 112 24.83 0.35 7.19
C SER A 112 25.82 0.80 8.22
N SER A 113 26.03 -0.08 9.19
CA SER A 113 27.23 -0.11 9.98
C SER A 113 28.35 0.44 9.11
N ARG A 114 28.97 1.54 9.58
CA ARG A 114 30.15 2.10 8.93
C ARG A 114 31.06 0.91 8.61
N PRO A 115 31.47 0.68 7.35
CA PRO A 115 32.43 -0.38 7.05
C PRO A 115 33.64 -0.21 7.97
N GLY A 116 33.91 -1.21 8.82
CA GLY A 116 34.94 -1.15 9.86
C GLY A 116 34.46 -0.84 11.29
N THR A 117 33.16 -0.63 11.55
CA THR A 117 32.61 -0.57 12.91
C THR A 117 32.11 -1.95 13.33
N ASP A 118 32.85 -2.62 14.21
CA ASP A 118 32.49 -3.91 14.77
C ASP A 118 31.41 -3.74 15.86
N HIS A 119 30.15 -3.74 15.44
CA HIS A 119 29.02 -3.71 16.36
C HIS A 119 28.92 -5.01 17.19
N ALA A 120 29.46 -6.13 16.69
CA ALA A 120 29.48 -7.37 17.45
C ALA A 120 30.47 -7.25 18.62
N GLY A 121 31.67 -6.72 18.41
CA GLY A 121 32.67 -6.46 19.46
C GLY A 121 32.18 -5.48 20.54
N ALA A 122 31.44 -4.44 20.14
CA ALA A 122 30.80 -3.52 21.09
C ALA A 122 29.72 -4.21 21.94
N PHE A 123 28.93 -5.10 21.32
CA PHE A 123 27.94 -5.90 22.04
C PHE A 123 28.62 -6.89 22.99
N TYR A 124 29.65 -7.62 22.53
CA TYR A 124 30.43 -8.55 23.36
C TYR A 124 31.09 -7.87 24.56
N SER A 125 31.56 -6.63 24.42
CA SER A 125 32.10 -5.84 25.54
C SER A 125 31.05 -5.54 26.62
N LEU A 126 29.77 -5.47 26.25
CA LEU A 126 28.65 -5.22 27.17
C LEU A 126 28.21 -6.48 27.93
N ILE A 127 28.30 -7.65 27.27
CA ILE A 127 27.93 -8.96 27.86
C ILE A 127 29.09 -9.63 28.57
N GLN A 128 30.34 -9.18 28.37
CA GLN A 128 31.44 -9.66 29.20
C GLN A 128 31.19 -9.16 30.63
N PRO A 129 30.87 -10.06 31.58
CA PRO A 129 30.75 -9.68 32.96
C PRO A 129 32.11 -9.12 33.36
N HIS A 130 32.16 -7.86 33.78
CA HIS A 130 33.36 -7.31 34.40
C HIS A 130 33.67 -8.24 35.58
N GLY A 131 34.67 -9.10 35.38
CA GLY A 131 35.14 -10.06 36.35
C GLY A 131 35.38 -9.30 37.64
N GLY A 132 34.65 -9.71 38.67
CA GLY A 132 34.48 -8.96 39.91
C GLY A 132 35.81 -8.47 40.47
N ALA A 133 35.85 -7.16 40.74
CA ALA A 133 36.69 -6.62 41.79
C ALA A 133 36.15 -7.16 43.13
N GLY A 134 36.57 -8.38 43.48
CA GLY A 134 36.57 -8.80 44.87
C GLY A 134 37.53 -7.88 45.65
N PRO A 135 37.19 -7.47 46.88
CA PRO A 135 38.10 -6.72 47.74
C PRO A 135 39.24 -7.63 48.19
N SER A 136 40.33 -7.66 47.42
CA SER A 136 41.56 -8.38 47.79
C SER A 136 42.41 -7.49 48.70
N MET A 137 42.30 -7.74 50.00
CA MET A 137 43.22 -7.22 51.01
C MET A 137 44.61 -7.86 50.86
N TYR A 138 45.62 -6.99 50.84
CA TYR A 138 47.00 -7.15 51.33
C TYR A 138 48.08 -7.94 50.53
N TYR A 139 49.11 -7.15 50.18
CA TYR A 139 50.58 -7.33 50.21
C TYR A 139 51.31 -8.29 49.26
N GLY A 140 52.21 -7.69 48.46
CA GLY A 140 53.42 -8.35 47.95
C GLY A 140 54.04 -7.63 46.75
N PRO A 141 55.19 -6.95 46.89
CA PRO A 141 55.94 -6.45 45.76
C PRO A 141 56.86 -7.56 45.23
N SER A 142 56.64 -7.99 43.98
CA SER A 142 57.63 -8.79 43.26
C SER A 142 57.84 -8.21 41.87
N GLN A 143 59.02 -7.63 41.72
CA GLN A 143 59.62 -7.28 40.45
C GLN A 143 59.88 -8.56 39.65
N HIS A 144 59.45 -8.61 38.39
CA HIS A 144 60.09 -9.36 37.29
C HIS A 144 59.51 -8.75 36.01
N SER A 145 60.21 -7.83 35.37
CA SER A 145 61.26 -8.07 34.37
C SER A 145 60.70 -8.64 33.07
N SER A 146 60.70 -7.78 32.06
CA SER A 146 61.17 -8.03 30.68
C SER A 146 60.61 -9.25 29.96
N HIS A 147 59.82 -9.03 28.91
CA HIS A 147 60.05 -9.62 27.59
C HIS A 147 59.12 -8.99 26.55
N THR A 148 59.64 -7.99 25.85
CA THR A 148 59.34 -7.72 24.44
C THR A 148 59.91 -8.85 23.59
N PRO A 149 59.24 -9.21 22.49
CA PRO A 149 59.95 -9.64 21.30
C PRO A 149 59.69 -8.69 20.13
N ASP A 150 60.82 -8.36 19.52
CA ASP A 150 61.08 -7.82 18.19
C ASP A 150 60.13 -8.34 17.09
N ILE A 151 59.62 -7.43 16.25
CA ILE A 151 60.11 -7.15 14.88
C ILE A 151 60.06 -8.38 13.97
N LEU A 152 59.12 -8.36 13.02
CA LEU A 152 59.38 -8.91 11.70
C LEU A 152 58.88 -7.92 10.63
N ASP A 153 59.83 -7.47 9.83
CA ASP A 153 59.67 -6.72 8.59
C ASP A 153 58.74 -7.43 7.61
N SER A 154 57.88 -6.65 6.94
CA SER A 154 57.35 -7.00 5.63
C SER A 154 57.36 -5.75 4.75
N PRO A 155 58.21 -5.71 3.72
CA PRO A 155 58.21 -4.63 2.75
C PRO A 155 57.25 -4.96 1.60
N SER A 156 56.59 -3.94 1.05
CA SER A 156 56.52 -3.69 -0.39
C SER A 156 55.22 -2.97 -0.79
N ALA A 157 55.36 -1.66 -0.91
CA ALA A 157 54.90 -0.84 -2.04
C ALA A 157 53.62 -1.30 -2.77
N TYR A 158 52.48 -0.73 -2.38
CA TYR A 158 51.44 -0.36 -3.34
C TYR A 158 51.54 1.14 -3.61
N GLN A 159 51.88 1.45 -4.86
CA GLN A 159 51.95 2.78 -5.41
C GLN A 159 50.60 3.49 -5.27
N HIS A 160 50.60 4.62 -4.58
CA HIS A 160 49.54 5.61 -4.65
C HIS A 160 49.53 6.22 -6.06
N GLY A 161 48.50 5.88 -6.85
CA GLY A 161 48.14 6.60 -8.06
C GLY A 161 47.59 8.00 -7.75
N PRO A 162 47.70 8.95 -8.69
CA PRO A 162 47.51 10.37 -8.42
C PRO A 162 46.04 10.71 -8.16
N TYR A 163 45.85 11.51 -7.11
CA TYR A 163 44.63 12.20 -6.73
C TYR A 163 44.05 12.99 -7.93
N LEU A 164 42.83 12.66 -8.33
CA LEU A 164 41.96 13.54 -9.11
C LEU A 164 41.38 14.61 -8.16
N PRO A 165 41.36 15.90 -8.55
CA PRO A 165 40.81 16.95 -7.73
C PRO A 165 39.30 16.77 -7.56
N GLN A 166 38.90 16.65 -6.30
CA GLN A 166 37.52 16.68 -5.84
C GLN A 166 36.97 18.09 -6.10
N ASN A 167 36.02 18.18 -7.02
CA ASN A 167 35.29 19.42 -7.28
C ASN A 167 34.28 19.62 -6.14
N GLU A 168 34.68 20.38 -5.12
CA GLU A 168 33.84 20.81 -4.01
C GLU A 168 32.78 21.79 -4.50
N ASN A 169 31.66 21.28 -5.03
CA ASN A 169 30.44 22.06 -5.14
C ASN A 169 29.75 22.07 -3.78
N VAL A 170 30.04 23.13 -3.03
CA VAL A 170 29.38 23.57 -1.81
C VAL A 170 27.88 23.80 -2.10
N PHE A 171 27.05 22.78 -1.90
CA PHE A 171 25.63 22.97 -1.67
C PHE A 171 25.39 23.09 -0.16
N ALA A 172 25.60 24.29 0.35
CA ALA A 172 25.05 24.70 1.63
C ALA A 172 23.51 24.81 1.49
N SER A 173 22.79 23.71 1.72
CA SER A 173 21.35 23.78 2.02
C SER A 173 21.17 24.38 3.40
N ASN A 174 21.02 25.70 3.44
CA ASN A 174 20.48 26.44 4.58
C ASN A 174 19.04 25.98 4.83
N ASN A 175 18.87 25.00 5.72
CA ASN A 175 17.59 24.72 6.38
C ASN A 175 17.40 25.75 7.49
N ASN A 176 16.75 26.87 7.17
CA ASN A 176 16.23 27.78 8.17
C ASN A 176 14.74 27.47 8.41
N ASP A 177 14.50 26.40 9.17
CA ASP A 177 13.20 26.15 9.80
C ASP A 177 13.11 27.04 11.04
N ASN A 178 12.69 28.30 10.84
CA ASN A 178 12.23 29.14 11.94
C ASN A 178 11.11 30.08 11.46
N ILE A 179 9.91 29.54 11.31
CA ILE A 179 8.69 30.33 11.38
C ILE A 179 7.99 29.95 12.67
N ALA A 180 8.32 30.71 13.71
CA ALA A 180 7.56 30.79 14.93
C ALA A 180 6.11 31.15 14.60
N ASN A 181 5.21 30.28 15.03
CA ASN A 181 3.78 30.54 15.16
C ASN A 181 3.58 31.76 16.08
N HIS A 182 3.26 32.91 15.50
CA HIS A 182 2.55 33.97 16.20
C HIS A 182 1.12 34.04 15.66
N TYR A 183 0.21 33.41 16.40
CA TYR A 183 -1.21 33.71 16.33
C TYR A 183 -1.43 35.10 16.91
N SER A 184 -2.01 36.01 16.12
CA SER A 184 -2.73 37.18 16.63
C SER A 184 -4.19 37.12 16.16
N PRO A 185 -5.15 37.27 17.08
CA PRO A 185 -6.57 37.22 16.77
C PRO A 185 -7.05 38.60 16.32
N LEU A 186 -7.48 38.70 15.07
CA LEU A 186 -8.28 39.84 14.62
C LEU A 186 -9.68 39.35 14.27
N HIS A 187 -10.59 39.74 15.16
CA HIS A 187 -12.00 39.92 14.89
C HIS A 187 -12.22 40.63 13.55
N SER A 188 -13.10 40.06 12.72
CA SER A 188 -14.03 40.86 11.92
C SER A 188 -15.32 40.06 11.75
N PRO A 189 -16.47 40.63 12.18
CA PRO A 189 -17.78 40.02 12.08
C PRO A 189 -18.41 40.47 10.77
N LEU A 190 -18.58 39.58 9.79
CA LEU A 190 -19.43 39.89 8.65
C LEU A 190 -19.86 38.62 7.91
N GLY A 191 -21.15 38.33 7.94
CA GLY A 191 -21.80 37.44 6.98
C GLY A 191 -22.60 36.29 7.55
N ASP A 192 -23.48 36.55 8.52
CA ASP A 192 -24.76 35.84 8.59
C ASP A 192 -25.54 36.15 7.31
N ALA A 193 -25.49 35.24 6.33
CA ALA A 193 -26.44 35.13 5.23
C ALA A 193 -26.07 33.91 4.38
N LEU A 194 -26.59 32.74 4.75
CA LEU A 194 -27.12 31.71 3.84
C LEU A 194 -27.59 30.51 4.67
N ASP A 195 -28.66 30.78 5.43
CA ASP A 195 -29.67 29.78 5.69
C ASP A 195 -30.31 29.34 4.36
N HIS A 196 -30.79 28.09 4.34
CA HIS A 196 -31.70 27.52 3.34
C HIS A 196 -31.16 27.31 1.92
N ILE A 197 -30.61 26.11 1.68
CA ILE A 197 -31.01 25.35 0.50
C ILE A 197 -31.40 23.95 0.97
N ASP A 198 -32.70 23.71 0.85
CA ASP A 198 -33.41 22.49 1.19
C ASP A 198 -32.90 21.25 0.46
N ASP A 199 -33.01 20.15 1.19
CA ASP A 199 -33.13 18.79 0.71
C ASP A 199 -34.24 18.67 -0.35
N ASN A 200 -33.87 18.61 -1.63
CA ASN A 200 -34.60 17.80 -2.60
C ASN A 200 -33.81 17.66 -3.91
N ASN A 201 -33.36 16.44 -4.24
CA ASN A 201 -33.59 15.84 -5.56
C ASN A 201 -32.96 14.44 -5.64
N ASN A 202 -33.80 13.48 -5.29
CA ASN A 202 -33.91 12.19 -5.94
C ASN A 202 -33.96 12.35 -7.47
N MET A 203 -32.88 12.03 -8.19
CA MET A 203 -32.92 11.78 -9.63
C MET A 203 -31.95 10.63 -9.99
N MET A 204 -32.54 9.45 -10.13
CA MET A 204 -32.31 8.47 -11.21
C MET A 204 -30.86 8.19 -11.65
N LEU A 205 -30.42 6.98 -11.26
CA LEU A 205 -29.38 6.18 -11.90
C LEU A 205 -29.66 6.01 -13.41
N GLY A 206 -28.97 6.77 -14.25
CA GLY A 206 -28.84 6.52 -15.68
C GLY A 206 -27.53 5.81 -15.98
N SER A 207 -27.58 4.51 -16.25
CA SER A 207 -26.48 3.77 -16.88
C SER A 207 -26.47 4.04 -18.38
N PRO A 208 -25.30 4.19 -19.02
CA PRO A 208 -25.14 3.83 -20.42
C PRO A 208 -24.23 2.62 -20.61
N SER A 209 -24.75 1.69 -21.40
CA SER A 209 -24.14 0.46 -21.91
C SER A 209 -22.75 0.65 -22.55
N PRO A 210 -21.87 -0.36 -22.51
CA PRO A 210 -20.68 -0.40 -23.34
C PRO A 210 -21.03 -0.83 -24.77
N VAL A 211 -20.59 -0.03 -25.74
CA VAL A 211 -20.67 -0.31 -27.18
C VAL A 211 -19.68 -1.41 -27.55
N MET A 212 -20.19 -2.34 -28.36
CA MET A 212 -19.50 -3.48 -28.96
C MET A 212 -18.29 -3.10 -29.81
N GLY A 213 -17.27 -3.97 -29.78
CA GLY A 213 -16.59 -4.40 -30.99
C GLY A 213 -15.06 -4.38 -30.94
N LYS A 214 -14.44 -5.56 -30.77
CA LYS A 214 -13.76 -6.27 -31.87
C LYS A 214 -13.19 -7.63 -31.41
N LYS A 215 -13.49 -8.63 -32.23
CA LYS A 215 -13.00 -10.02 -32.25
C LYS A 215 -11.48 -10.08 -32.32
N CYS A 216 -10.86 -10.92 -31.48
CA CYS A 216 -9.69 -11.74 -31.83
C CYS A 216 -9.70 -13.05 -31.02
N GLN A 217 -10.00 -14.14 -31.74
CA GLN A 217 -9.44 -15.51 -31.68
C GLN A 217 -9.27 -16.27 -30.34
N LEU A 218 -10.14 -17.29 -30.21
CA LEU A 218 -10.02 -18.66 -29.65
C LEU A 218 -9.17 -18.93 -28.38
N PRO A 219 -9.80 -19.41 -27.29
CA PRO A 219 -9.12 -19.97 -26.13
C PRO A 219 -8.83 -21.47 -26.27
N SER A 220 -7.72 -21.89 -25.67
CA SER A 220 -7.34 -23.28 -25.42
C SER A 220 -8.42 -24.04 -24.63
N SER A 221 -8.53 -25.35 -24.93
CA SER A 221 -9.54 -26.30 -24.46
C SER A 221 -9.99 -26.16 -22.99
N PRO A 222 -11.31 -26.27 -22.71
CA PRO A 222 -11.82 -26.32 -21.35
C PRO A 222 -11.55 -27.70 -20.73
N SER A 223 -11.08 -27.69 -19.47
CA SER A 223 -11.00 -28.89 -18.63
C SER A 223 -12.38 -29.55 -18.49
N PRO A 224 -12.44 -30.90 -18.40
CA PRO A 224 -13.71 -31.60 -18.25
C PRO A 224 -14.43 -31.18 -16.96
N PRO A 225 -15.78 -31.12 -16.97
CA PRO A 225 -16.56 -30.72 -15.81
C PRO A 225 -16.34 -31.69 -14.65
N SER A 226 -16.21 -31.14 -13.45
CA SER A 226 -16.16 -31.91 -12.21
C SER A 226 -17.44 -32.73 -12.04
N SER A 227 -17.27 -34.00 -11.67
CA SER A 227 -18.36 -34.95 -11.44
C SER A 227 -19.42 -34.37 -10.50
N PRO A 228 -20.72 -34.60 -10.77
CA PRO A 228 -21.79 -34.07 -9.94
C PRO A 228 -21.67 -34.57 -8.49
N PRO A 229 -21.93 -33.71 -7.49
CA PRO A 229 -21.87 -34.10 -6.09
C PRO A 229 -22.88 -35.22 -5.80
N LYS A 230 -22.41 -36.24 -5.06
CA LYS A 230 -23.25 -37.37 -4.61
C LYS A 230 -24.51 -36.83 -3.92
N PRO A 231 -25.70 -37.39 -4.20
CA PRO A 231 -26.93 -36.97 -3.55
C PRO A 231 -26.82 -37.19 -2.04
N PHE A 232 -27.06 -36.11 -1.29
CA PHE A 232 -27.08 -36.12 0.16
C PHE A 232 -28.27 -36.95 0.63
N ILE A 233 -27.99 -38.13 1.18
CA ILE A 233 -29.02 -38.99 1.78
C ILE A 233 -29.41 -38.37 3.12
N MET A 234 -30.62 -37.80 3.18
CA MET A 234 -31.18 -37.26 4.41
C MET A 234 -31.48 -38.40 5.40
N PRO A 235 -31.03 -38.33 6.66
CA PRO A 235 -31.44 -39.29 7.67
C PRO A 235 -32.97 -39.22 7.88
N SER A 236 -33.66 -40.30 7.57
CA SER A 236 -35.09 -40.48 7.86
C SER A 236 -35.30 -40.50 9.37
N ARG A 237 -35.70 -39.35 9.92
CA ARG A 237 -36.18 -39.25 11.30
C ARG A 237 -37.48 -40.05 11.43
N THR A 238 -37.41 -41.17 12.13
CA THR A 238 -38.55 -41.89 12.68
C THR A 238 -39.38 -40.96 13.59
N PRO A 239 -40.71 -40.93 13.45
CA PRO A 239 -41.57 -40.21 14.38
C PRO A 239 -41.72 -41.03 15.66
N ALA A 240 -40.95 -40.69 16.70
CA ALA A 240 -41.22 -41.14 18.06
C ALA A 240 -42.45 -40.39 18.59
N SER A 241 -43.63 -40.85 18.20
CA SER A 241 -44.91 -40.51 18.82
C SER A 241 -45.01 -41.29 20.13
N THR A 242 -44.72 -40.62 21.25
CA THR A 242 -45.08 -41.13 22.57
C THR A 242 -46.13 -40.18 23.15
N TYR A 243 -47.37 -40.41 22.76
CA TYR A 243 -48.54 -39.81 23.41
C TYR A 243 -48.74 -40.53 24.74
N ASN A 244 -48.28 -39.92 25.83
CA ASN A 244 -48.54 -40.40 27.18
C ASN A 244 -49.86 -39.80 27.66
N ASN A 245 -50.97 -40.46 27.33
CA ASN A 245 -52.30 -40.16 27.87
C ASN A 245 -52.37 -40.65 29.32
N HIS A 246 -52.09 -39.78 30.28
CA HIS A 246 -52.51 -40.02 31.66
C HIS A 246 -54.01 -39.79 31.77
N LEU A 247 -54.75 -40.90 31.74
CA LEU A 247 -56.15 -41.01 32.18
C LEU A 247 -56.23 -40.68 33.67
N THR A 248 -56.80 -39.54 34.00
CA THR A 248 -57.17 -39.17 35.37
C THR A 248 -58.41 -39.98 35.78
N SER A 249 -58.20 -40.90 36.70
CA SER A 249 -59.23 -41.70 37.36
C SER A 249 -60.19 -40.82 38.17
N LEU A 250 -61.49 -40.91 37.86
CA LEU A 250 -62.61 -40.35 38.60
C LEU A 250 -62.85 -41.13 39.91
N PRO A 251 -62.96 -40.47 41.08
CA PRO A 251 -63.48 -41.11 42.28
C PRO A 251 -65.01 -41.05 42.29
N ASN A 252 -65.63 -42.23 42.35
CA ASN A 252 -67.02 -42.43 42.75
C ASN A 252 -67.16 -42.08 44.24
N SER A 253 -67.97 -41.07 44.58
CA SER A 253 -68.54 -40.95 45.93
C SER A 253 -70.04 -40.69 45.86
N ALA A 254 -70.81 -41.73 46.18
CA ALA A 254 -72.22 -41.63 46.49
C ALA A 254 -72.39 -40.98 47.87
N GLY A 255 -73.30 -40.01 47.99
CA GLY A 255 -73.65 -39.45 49.31
C GLY A 255 -74.32 -38.09 49.27
N SER A 256 -75.65 -38.11 49.22
CA SER A 256 -76.59 -37.22 49.93
C SER A 256 -76.30 -35.71 50.02
N SER A 257 -77.25 -34.95 49.47
CA SER A 257 -77.66 -33.58 49.86
C SER A 257 -76.59 -32.48 49.90
N ASN A 258 -76.35 -31.78 48.76
CA ASN A 258 -75.74 -30.43 48.77
C ASN A 258 -76.01 -29.64 47.47
N LYS A 259 -77.23 -29.13 47.30
CA LYS A 259 -77.66 -28.30 46.14
C LYS A 259 -76.92 -26.94 46.01
N LYS A 260 -76.10 -26.54 47.00
CA LYS A 260 -75.35 -25.27 46.99
C LYS A 260 -73.86 -25.38 46.60
N LYS A 261 -73.30 -26.60 46.50
CA LYS A 261 -71.85 -26.82 46.21
C LYS A 261 -71.53 -26.92 44.70
N ALA A 262 -72.49 -27.41 43.89
CA ALA A 262 -72.30 -27.59 42.44
C ALA A 262 -72.05 -26.28 41.65
N LYS A 263 -72.54 -25.12 42.14
CA LYS A 263 -72.29 -23.82 41.49
C LYS A 263 -70.84 -23.34 41.63
N SER A 264 -70.18 -23.65 42.74
CA SER A 264 -68.78 -23.25 42.98
C SER A 264 -67.83 -24.04 42.09
N ASP A 265 -68.07 -25.35 41.95
CA ASP A 265 -67.23 -26.26 41.16
C ASP A 265 -67.25 -25.92 39.67
N MET A 266 -68.43 -25.58 39.16
CA MET A 266 -68.61 -25.18 37.76
C MET A 266 -67.93 -23.83 37.47
N SER A 267 -67.95 -22.89 38.42
CA SER A 267 -67.22 -21.62 38.29
C SER A 267 -65.71 -21.83 38.29
N GLN A 268 -65.21 -22.76 39.10
CA GLN A 268 -63.79 -23.10 39.17
C GLN A 268 -63.32 -23.78 37.87
N GLN A 269 -64.12 -24.70 37.31
CA GLN A 269 -63.84 -25.28 35.99
C GLN A 269 -63.80 -24.23 34.88
N VAL A 270 -64.72 -23.26 34.87
CA VAL A 270 -64.72 -22.19 33.86
C VAL A 270 -63.46 -21.34 33.95
N GLU A 271 -63.00 -21.01 35.15
CA GLU A 271 -61.75 -20.25 35.31
C GLU A 271 -60.52 -21.08 34.90
N GLN A 272 -60.49 -22.37 35.23
CA GLN A 272 -59.43 -23.28 34.79
C GLN A 272 -59.34 -23.35 33.26
N VAL A 273 -60.47 -23.56 32.56
CA VAL A 273 -60.51 -23.60 31.09
C VAL A 273 -60.08 -22.25 30.49
N ARG A 274 -60.48 -21.14 31.11
CA ARG A 274 -60.06 -19.80 30.67
C ARG A 274 -58.54 -19.63 30.77
N ASP A 275 -57.93 -20.08 31.86
CA ASP A 275 -56.49 -19.98 32.06
C ASP A 275 -55.72 -20.96 31.15
N GLU A 276 -56.25 -22.15 30.87
CA GLU A 276 -55.72 -23.05 29.85
C GLU A 276 -55.77 -22.43 28.45
N ILE A 277 -56.87 -21.77 28.07
CA ILE A 277 -56.98 -21.06 26.78
C ILE A 277 -55.96 -19.92 26.70
N LYS A 278 -55.80 -19.12 27.76
CA LYS A 278 -54.78 -18.06 27.81
C LYS A 278 -53.36 -18.63 27.70
N SER A 279 -53.09 -19.74 28.39
CA SER A 279 -51.80 -20.44 28.36
C SER A 279 -51.49 -20.98 26.97
N LEU A 280 -52.44 -21.66 26.33
CA LEU A 280 -52.31 -22.15 24.94
C LEU A 280 -52.09 -21.00 23.97
N HIS A 281 -52.85 -19.91 24.10
CA HIS A 281 -52.68 -18.72 23.26
C HIS A 281 -51.28 -18.11 23.42
N SER A 282 -50.80 -17.97 24.67
CA SER A 282 -49.44 -17.48 24.95
C SER A 282 -48.37 -18.41 24.36
N SER A 283 -48.53 -19.73 24.50
CA SER A 283 -47.64 -20.74 23.92
C SER A 283 -47.57 -20.65 22.39
N VAL A 284 -48.74 -20.56 21.72
CA VAL A 284 -48.83 -20.42 20.26
C VAL A 284 -48.16 -19.13 19.79
N MET A 285 -48.42 -18.01 20.46
CA MET A 285 -47.82 -16.71 20.12
C MET A 285 -46.30 -16.70 20.34
N SER A 286 -45.83 -17.29 21.43
CA SER A 286 -44.40 -17.45 21.73
C SER A 286 -43.69 -18.28 20.65
N HIS A 287 -44.28 -19.42 20.28
CA HIS A 287 -43.73 -20.28 19.24
C HIS A 287 -43.73 -19.61 17.86
N HIS A 288 -44.79 -18.84 17.52
CA HIS A 288 -44.83 -18.07 16.28
C HIS A 288 -43.76 -16.96 16.24
N LYS A 289 -43.60 -16.22 17.34
CA LYS A 289 -42.56 -15.19 17.49
C LYS A 289 -41.16 -15.79 17.36
N GLY A 290 -40.91 -16.95 17.97
CA GLY A 290 -39.65 -17.68 17.86
C GLY A 290 -39.32 -18.09 16.42
N ARG A 291 -40.30 -18.63 15.68
CA ARG A 291 -40.11 -18.99 14.26
C ARG A 291 -39.84 -17.77 13.39
N HIS A 292 -40.58 -16.68 13.58
CA HIS A 292 -40.37 -15.44 12.84
C HIS A 292 -38.96 -14.87 13.11
N GLN A 293 -38.54 -14.83 14.38
CA GLN A 293 -37.19 -14.36 14.74
C GLN A 293 -36.10 -15.22 14.08
N CYS A 294 -36.26 -16.55 14.07
CA CYS A 294 -35.32 -17.46 13.40
C CYS A 294 -35.21 -17.16 11.89
N TYR A 295 -36.34 -16.88 11.23
CA TYR A 295 -36.36 -16.52 9.81
C TYR A 295 -35.64 -15.19 9.54
N ILE A 296 -35.88 -14.16 10.36
CA ILE A 296 -35.19 -12.86 10.24
C ILE A 296 -33.68 -13.03 10.43
N THR A 297 -33.23 -13.77 11.43
CA THR A 297 -31.80 -14.05 11.65
C THR A 297 -31.20 -14.78 10.45
N LYS A 298 -31.90 -15.77 9.88
CA LYS A 298 -31.45 -16.51 8.70
C LYS A 298 -31.32 -15.62 7.46
N LEU A 299 -32.25 -14.69 7.25
CA LEU A 299 -32.18 -13.71 6.16
C LEU A 299 -31.00 -12.75 6.35
N LYS A 300 -30.77 -12.26 7.57
CA LYS A 300 -29.62 -11.40 7.89
C LYS A 300 -28.30 -12.11 7.61
N ALA A 301 -28.13 -13.33 8.10
CA ALA A 301 -26.92 -14.12 7.85
C ALA A 301 -26.69 -14.37 6.35
N LYS A 302 -27.75 -14.63 5.58
CA LYS A 302 -27.65 -14.80 4.12
C LYS A 302 -27.26 -13.49 3.41
N SER A 303 -27.79 -12.35 3.87
CA SER A 303 -27.46 -11.03 3.34
C SER A 303 -26.00 -10.66 3.62
N GLU A 304 -25.53 -10.89 4.85
CA GLU A 304 -24.14 -10.68 5.26
C GLU A 304 -23.18 -11.54 4.43
N HIS A 305 -23.47 -12.85 4.30
CA HIS A 305 -22.68 -13.74 3.45
C HIS A 305 -22.60 -13.24 2.00
N ASN A 306 -23.71 -12.79 1.41
CA ASN A 306 -23.71 -12.22 0.06
C ASN A 306 -22.87 -10.95 -0.03
N ARG A 307 -22.87 -10.10 1.00
CA ARG A 307 -22.03 -8.89 1.05
C ARG A 307 -20.55 -9.27 1.10
N ASP A 308 -20.20 -10.27 1.89
CA ASP A 308 -18.81 -10.73 2.03
C ASP A 308 -18.30 -11.39 0.74
N VAL A 309 -19.13 -12.20 0.07
CA VAL A 309 -18.82 -12.77 -1.26
C VAL A 309 -18.59 -11.66 -2.29
N LYS A 310 -19.44 -10.63 -2.32
CA LYS A 310 -19.24 -9.47 -3.22
C LYS A 310 -17.95 -8.72 -2.93
N LYS A 311 -17.64 -8.52 -1.64
CA LYS A 311 -16.40 -7.86 -1.21
C LYS A 311 -15.17 -8.67 -1.62
N TYR A 312 -15.20 -9.98 -1.43
CA TYR A 312 -14.12 -10.87 -1.84
C TYR A 312 -13.91 -10.85 -3.36
N ASN A 313 -14.99 -10.96 -4.14
CA ASN A 313 -14.91 -10.90 -5.60
C ASN A 313 -14.34 -9.56 -6.08
N TRP A 314 -14.79 -8.44 -5.51
CA TRP A 314 -14.26 -7.11 -5.83
C TRP A 314 -12.76 -6.99 -5.53
N LEU A 315 -12.31 -7.54 -4.40
CA LEU A 315 -10.88 -7.58 -4.05
C LEU A 315 -10.08 -8.43 -5.05
N CYS A 316 -10.59 -9.60 -5.44
CA CYS A 316 -9.95 -10.46 -6.43
C CYS A 316 -9.82 -9.75 -7.78
N THR A 317 -10.90 -9.16 -8.31
CA THR A 317 -10.87 -8.43 -9.58
C THR A 317 -9.94 -7.22 -9.53
N THR A 318 -9.88 -6.54 -8.38
CA THR A 318 -8.97 -5.39 -8.20
C THR A 318 -7.51 -5.84 -8.21
N TRP A 319 -7.21 -6.99 -7.60
CA TRP A 319 -5.86 -7.55 -7.59
C TRP A 319 -5.45 -8.03 -8.99
N GLU A 320 -6.32 -8.74 -9.70
CA GLU A 320 -6.09 -9.17 -11.10
C GLU A 320 -5.81 -7.97 -12.02
N HIS A 321 -6.58 -6.88 -11.87
CA HIS A 321 -6.34 -5.64 -12.62
C HIS A 321 -4.97 -5.03 -12.32
N LYS A 322 -4.57 -4.96 -11.03
CA LYS A 322 -3.25 -4.45 -10.64
C LYS A 322 -2.10 -5.31 -11.20
N VAL A 323 -2.22 -6.63 -11.15
CA VAL A 323 -1.24 -7.56 -11.72
C VAL A 323 -1.14 -7.38 -13.23
N SER A 324 -2.27 -7.24 -13.92
CA SER A 324 -2.33 -6.99 -15.36
C SER A 324 -1.65 -5.66 -15.72
N GLN A 325 -1.93 -4.60 -14.97
CA GLN A 325 -1.31 -3.28 -15.16
C GLN A 325 0.22 -3.33 -14.96
N ALA A 326 0.69 -4.02 -13.91
CA ALA A 326 2.12 -4.19 -13.66
C ALA A 326 2.80 -4.97 -14.79
N THR A 327 2.14 -5.99 -15.34
CA THR A 327 2.65 -6.80 -16.45
C THR A 327 2.79 -5.95 -17.72
N VAL A 328 1.77 -5.16 -18.06
CA VAL A 328 1.82 -4.25 -19.22
C VAL A 328 2.91 -3.20 -19.04
N SER A 329 3.02 -2.60 -17.85
CA SER A 329 4.07 -1.61 -17.56
C SER A 329 5.47 -2.19 -17.69
N HIS A 330 5.70 -3.41 -17.18
CA HIS A 330 6.96 -4.14 -17.35
C HIS A 330 7.26 -4.43 -18.83
N GLN A 331 6.26 -4.86 -19.60
CA GLN A 331 6.40 -5.12 -21.03
C GLN A 331 6.78 -3.84 -21.80
N CYS A 332 6.07 -2.72 -21.59
CA CYS A 332 6.41 -1.46 -22.25
C CYS A 332 7.83 -0.97 -21.90
N LEU A 333 8.28 -1.19 -20.65
CA LEU A 333 9.65 -0.87 -20.25
C LEU A 333 10.68 -1.73 -21.00
N GLN A 334 10.37 -3.00 -21.23
CA GLN A 334 11.25 -3.89 -21.98
C GLN A 334 11.31 -3.47 -23.45
N GLU A 335 10.17 -3.20 -24.08
CA GLU A 335 10.09 -2.71 -25.47
C GLU A 335 10.87 -1.39 -25.64
N ALA A 336 10.81 -0.48 -24.66
CA ALA A 336 11.58 0.76 -24.68
C ALA A 336 13.10 0.53 -24.58
N LYS A 337 13.54 -0.47 -23.81
CA LYS A 337 14.96 -0.86 -23.75
C LYS A 337 15.42 -1.47 -25.08
N ASP A 338 14.61 -2.34 -25.66
CA ASP A 338 14.93 -3.00 -26.92
C ASP A 338 15.00 -1.97 -28.07
N ALA A 339 14.09 -1.00 -28.11
CA ALA A 339 14.14 0.12 -29.05
C ALA A 339 15.41 0.97 -28.88
N LYS A 340 15.86 1.19 -27.65
CA LYS A 340 17.10 1.92 -27.37
C LYS A 340 18.34 1.15 -27.85
N ILE A 341 18.35 -0.17 -27.68
CA ILE A 341 19.43 -1.03 -28.20
C ILE A 341 19.50 -0.95 -29.72
N GLN A 342 18.35 -1.04 -30.40
CA GLN A 342 18.29 -0.90 -31.86
C GLN A 342 18.81 0.46 -32.33
N LEU A 343 18.47 1.54 -31.62
CA LEU A 343 18.99 2.87 -31.94
C LEU A 343 20.53 2.91 -31.89
N TYR A 344 21.14 2.37 -30.83
CA TYR A 344 22.60 2.29 -30.73
C TYR A 344 23.23 1.44 -31.84
N GLU A 345 22.59 0.33 -32.21
CA GLU A 345 23.07 -0.51 -33.30
C GLU A 345 23.06 0.24 -34.64
N THR A 346 21.99 0.98 -34.93
CA THR A 346 21.93 1.81 -36.15
C THR A 346 22.98 2.92 -36.14
N ASP A 347 23.24 3.56 -35.00
CA ASP A 347 24.26 4.60 -34.87
C ASP A 347 25.67 4.05 -35.12
N ILE A 348 25.97 2.86 -34.59
CA ILE A 348 27.22 2.15 -34.85
C ILE A 348 27.37 1.85 -36.35
N GLN A 349 26.31 1.38 -37.02
CA GLN A 349 26.34 1.11 -38.47
C GLN A 349 26.58 2.38 -39.29
N VAL A 350 25.94 3.50 -38.92
CA VAL A 350 26.17 4.80 -39.57
C VAL A 350 27.62 5.24 -39.39
N HIS A 351 28.18 5.12 -38.18
CA HIS A 351 29.58 5.45 -37.92
C HIS A 351 30.55 4.58 -38.73
N GLN A 352 30.27 3.28 -38.87
CA GLN A 352 31.06 2.37 -39.69
C GLN A 352 31.00 2.74 -41.18
N ALA A 353 29.81 3.04 -41.70
CA ALA A 353 29.62 3.48 -43.08
C ALA A 353 30.37 4.80 -43.35
N HIS A 354 30.31 5.74 -42.42
CA HIS A 354 31.04 7.01 -42.50
C HIS A 354 32.56 6.80 -42.54
N SER A 355 33.10 5.93 -41.67
CA SER A 355 34.52 5.58 -41.69
C SER A 355 34.95 4.95 -43.02
N LEU A 356 34.12 4.10 -43.61
CA LEU A 356 34.40 3.48 -44.91
C LEU A 356 34.44 4.52 -46.05
N VAL A 357 33.57 5.53 -46.01
CA VAL A 357 33.59 6.64 -46.98
C VAL A 357 34.89 7.44 -46.86
N LEU A 358 35.28 7.81 -45.64
CA LEU A 358 36.54 8.53 -45.40
C LEU A 358 37.78 7.74 -45.85
N ASN A 359 37.80 6.43 -45.64
CA ASN A 359 38.90 5.58 -46.11
C ASN A 359 39.00 5.57 -47.65
N LYS A 360 37.87 5.47 -48.35
CA LYS A 360 37.84 5.53 -49.83
C LYS A 360 38.29 6.90 -50.36
N GLU A 361 37.94 7.98 -49.67
CA GLU A 361 38.40 9.32 -50.02
C GLU A 361 39.92 9.45 -49.83
N ALA A 362 40.46 8.93 -48.73
CA ALA A 362 41.89 8.92 -48.47
C ALA A 362 42.67 8.11 -49.52
N GLU A 363 42.19 6.93 -49.92
CA GLU A 363 42.77 6.14 -51.01
C GLU A 363 42.74 6.90 -52.34
N THR A 364 41.64 7.59 -52.64
CA THR A 364 41.51 8.40 -53.86
C THR A 364 42.52 9.55 -53.87
N LEU A 365 42.69 10.24 -52.74
CA LEU A 365 43.70 11.29 -52.59
C LEU A 365 45.12 10.74 -52.73
N HIS A 366 45.39 9.57 -52.15
CA HIS A 366 46.69 8.90 -52.26
C HIS A 366 47.04 8.59 -53.73
N LEU A 367 46.10 8.02 -54.48
CA LEU A 367 46.27 7.75 -55.92
C LEU A 367 46.48 9.04 -56.72
N LYS A 368 45.75 10.12 -56.41
CA LYS A 368 45.96 11.44 -57.05
C LYS A 368 47.36 11.97 -56.79
N ILE A 369 47.88 11.84 -55.58
CA ILE A 369 49.25 12.28 -55.23
C ILE A 369 50.28 11.47 -56.02
N GLN A 370 50.17 10.14 -56.03
CA GLN A 370 51.08 9.27 -56.80
C GLN A 370 51.09 9.62 -58.29
N PHE A 371 49.92 9.85 -58.89
CA PHE A 371 49.80 10.25 -60.29
C PHE A 371 50.54 11.58 -60.58
N HIS A 372 50.35 12.60 -59.72
CA HIS A 372 51.06 13.87 -59.86
C HIS A 372 52.58 13.71 -59.76
N GLN A 373 53.07 12.84 -58.87
CA GLN A 373 54.50 12.55 -58.74
C GLN A 373 55.07 11.90 -60.01
N MET A 374 54.36 10.93 -60.59
CA MET A 374 54.79 10.32 -61.87
C MET A 374 54.81 11.33 -63.01
N MET A 375 53.80 12.20 -63.10
CA MET A 375 53.76 13.27 -64.11
C MET A 375 54.93 14.24 -63.96
N GLN A 376 55.28 14.64 -62.73
CA GLN A 376 56.45 15.50 -62.48
C GLN A 376 57.77 14.80 -62.83
N ALA A 377 57.93 13.53 -62.47
CA ALA A 377 59.12 12.74 -62.79
C ALA A 377 59.32 12.59 -64.31
N SER A 378 58.24 12.34 -65.05
CA SER A 378 58.31 12.24 -66.53
C SER A 378 58.70 13.56 -67.19
N LYS A 379 58.21 14.69 -66.67
CA LYS A 379 58.58 16.03 -67.15
C LYS A 379 60.06 16.32 -66.89
N ALA A 380 60.54 16.03 -65.69
CA ALA A 380 61.96 16.21 -65.34
C ALA A 380 62.89 15.35 -66.21
N ALA A 381 62.48 14.13 -66.59
CA ALA A 381 63.24 13.27 -67.48
C ALA A 381 63.31 13.80 -68.94
N SER A 382 62.24 14.47 -69.41
CA SER A 382 62.21 15.11 -70.75
C SER A 382 63.13 16.33 -70.83
N ASP A 383 63.20 17.14 -69.78
CA ASP A 383 63.96 18.40 -69.80
C ASP A 383 65.48 18.18 -69.61
N GLY A 384 65.91 17.01 -69.13
CA GLY A 384 67.32 16.67 -68.88
C GLY A 384 68.12 16.08 -70.06
N GLY A 385 67.53 15.99 -71.25
CA GLY A 385 68.09 15.24 -72.40
C GLY A 385 68.89 16.03 -73.46
N THR A 386 69.12 17.34 -73.29
CA THR A 386 69.88 18.18 -74.25
C THR A 386 71.23 18.66 -73.71
N GLY A 387 71.94 17.77 -73.02
CA GLY A 387 73.35 17.95 -72.66
C GLY A 387 74.28 17.44 -73.74
#